data_AF-A0A943G3I7-F1
#
_entry.id   AF-A0A943G3I7-F1
#
_cell.length_a   1.000
_cell.length_b   1.000
_cell.length_c   1.000
_cell.angle_alpha   90.00
_cell.angle_beta   90.00
_cell.angle_gamma   90.00
#
_symmetry.space_group_name_H-M   'P 1'
#
loop_
_entity.id
_entity.type
_entity.pdbx_description
1 polymer ?
#
loop_
_entity_poly.entity_id
_entity_poly.type
_entity_poly.pdbx_seq_one_letter_code
_entity_poly.pdbx_strand_id
1 'polypeptide(L)'
;MAFLDDLSKKTKNLSEIAKCNSAIAEDERNCNNTLLLIGRKYAELHANDGDHAPEEFRPLLYALRQAQMRIAENKRRIEDLKGLVRCPACGTAVEPESLFCTNCGAQMPRPQPQTAPNAPSFCSHCGAKLHPESKFCTSCGTPVPPVPPQQAPAPKPGPVPTPGPAPAPGPTPAHEPAPAPGPDPAHEPAPAPGPAPAPGPAPAPGPAPTPGPAPVPEPAPTHGPTPAPEPAPAHGPTPVPAPASDPSQRLCPNCGKPAPEGTRFCTKCGTKLA
;
A
#
# COMPACT_ATOMS: atom_id res chain seq x y z
N MET A 1 17.42 62.74 -32.04
CA MET A 1 17.31 61.38 -32.60
C MET A 1 18.01 60.33 -31.73
N ALA A 2 19.24 60.57 -31.23
CA ALA A 2 19.99 59.59 -30.41
C ALA A 2 19.29 59.04 -29.14
N PHE A 3 18.47 59.83 -28.45
CA PHE A 3 17.79 59.40 -27.22
C PHE A 3 16.68 58.35 -27.46
N LEU A 4 15.98 58.45 -28.60
CA LEU A 4 14.93 57.49 -28.98
C LEU A 4 15.54 56.13 -29.39
N ASP A 5 16.69 56.17 -30.05
CA ASP A 5 17.44 54.97 -30.43
C ASP A 5 18.00 54.23 -29.21
N ASP A 6 18.45 54.95 -28.19
CA ASP A 6 18.93 54.36 -26.92
C ASP A 6 17.80 53.68 -26.14
N LEU A 7 16.64 54.33 -26.06
CA LEU A 7 15.44 53.75 -25.44
C LEU A 7 15.00 52.47 -26.17
N SER A 8 15.00 52.48 -27.51
CA SER A 8 14.64 51.32 -28.33
C SER A 8 15.60 50.14 -28.11
N LYS A 9 16.90 50.41 -28.04
CA LYS A 9 17.93 49.39 -27.74
C LYS A 9 17.74 48.83 -26.33
N LYS A 10 17.46 49.67 -25.34
CA LYS A 10 17.23 49.24 -23.96
C LYS A 10 16.01 48.34 -23.84
N THR A 11 14.89 48.67 -24.50
CA THR A 11 13.70 47.82 -24.52
C THR A 11 13.95 46.47 -25.20
N LYS A 12 14.71 46.45 -26.32
CA LYS A 12 15.12 45.19 -26.98
C LYS A 12 15.98 44.33 -26.06
N ASN A 13 16.97 44.91 -25.39
CA ASN A 13 17.83 44.19 -24.46
C ASN A 13 17.04 43.59 -23.29
N LEU A 14 16.05 44.31 -22.75
CA LEU A 14 15.18 43.77 -21.70
C LEU A 14 14.38 42.55 -22.18
N SER A 15 13.88 42.58 -23.42
CA SER A 15 13.19 41.43 -24.00
C SER A 15 14.11 40.24 -24.21
N GLU A 16 15.34 40.45 -24.71
CA GLU A 16 16.33 39.39 -24.88
C GLU A 16 16.77 38.80 -23.53
N ILE A 17 16.97 39.63 -22.50
CA ILE A 17 17.26 39.16 -21.15
C ILE A 17 16.12 38.29 -20.62
N ALA A 18 14.86 38.71 -20.82
CA ALA A 18 13.71 37.91 -20.39
C ALA A 18 13.65 36.54 -21.11
N LYS A 19 13.96 36.50 -22.42
CA LYS A 19 14.07 35.25 -23.19
C LYS A 19 15.18 34.36 -22.64
N CYS A 20 16.37 34.92 -22.42
CA CYS A 20 17.50 34.19 -21.84
C CYS A 20 17.14 33.60 -20.47
N ASN A 21 16.51 34.39 -19.60
CA ASN A 21 16.09 33.90 -18.28
C ASN A 21 15.07 32.75 -18.38
N SER A 22 14.13 32.83 -19.33
CA SER A 22 13.19 31.73 -19.54
C SER A 22 13.87 30.46 -20.07
N ALA A 23 14.84 30.61 -20.99
CA ALA A 23 15.61 29.50 -21.54
C ALA A 23 16.47 28.85 -20.45
N ILE A 24 17.15 29.64 -19.61
CA ILE A 24 17.91 29.14 -18.46
C ILE A 24 16.99 28.35 -17.53
N ALA A 25 15.84 28.90 -17.15
CA ALA A 25 14.90 28.21 -16.27
C ALA A 25 14.30 26.92 -16.90
N GLU A 26 14.21 26.84 -18.22
CA GLU A 26 13.83 25.63 -18.93
C GLU A 26 14.95 24.59 -18.93
N ASP A 27 16.17 25.00 -19.25
CA ASP A 27 17.34 24.11 -19.27
C ASP A 27 17.70 23.61 -17.87
N GLU A 28 17.54 24.42 -16.83
CA GLU A 28 17.70 23.99 -15.44
C GLU A 28 16.66 22.92 -15.07
N ARG A 29 15.41 23.09 -15.48
CA ARG A 29 14.37 22.05 -15.30
C ARG A 29 14.72 20.78 -16.07
N ASN A 30 15.21 20.91 -17.30
CA ASN A 30 15.62 19.78 -18.13
C ASN A 30 16.81 19.02 -17.52
N CYS A 31 17.81 19.73 -17.01
CA CYS A 31 18.95 19.15 -16.30
C CYS A 31 18.47 18.37 -15.07
N ASN A 32 17.63 18.98 -14.24
CA ASN A 32 17.09 18.33 -13.04
C ASN A 32 16.27 17.07 -13.39
N ASN A 33 15.41 17.15 -14.41
CA ASN A 33 14.63 16.00 -14.87
C ASN A 33 15.52 14.87 -15.40
N THR A 34 16.57 15.22 -16.14
CA THR A 34 17.53 14.25 -16.70
C THR A 34 18.31 13.56 -15.58
N LEU A 35 18.80 14.30 -14.58
CA LEU A 35 19.48 13.73 -13.41
C LEU A 35 18.56 12.77 -12.63
N LEU A 36 17.29 13.13 -12.44
CA LEU A 36 16.30 12.24 -11.82
C LEU A 36 16.08 10.96 -12.64
N LEU A 37 16.03 11.07 -13.97
CA LEU A 37 15.86 9.91 -14.85
C LEU A 37 17.09 8.99 -14.81
N ILE A 38 18.30 9.55 -14.81
CA ILE A 38 19.55 8.80 -14.65
C ILE A 38 19.53 8.04 -13.32
N GLY A 39 19.24 8.73 -12.21
CA GLY A 39 19.16 8.10 -10.89
C GLY A 39 18.11 7.00 -10.82
N ARG A 40 16.94 7.21 -11.45
CA ARG A 40 15.90 6.18 -11.57
C ARG A 40 16.40 4.95 -12.34
N LYS A 41 17.01 5.15 -13.51
CA LYS A 41 17.53 4.06 -14.33
C LYS A 41 18.62 3.27 -13.62
N TYR A 42 19.51 3.98 -12.93
CA TYR A 42 20.54 3.36 -12.11
C TYR A 42 19.92 2.51 -10.98
N ALA A 43 18.94 3.05 -10.24
CA ALA A 43 18.24 2.30 -9.20
C ALA A 43 17.46 1.10 -9.73
N GLU A 44 16.87 1.18 -10.92
CA GLU A 44 16.16 0.07 -11.59
C GLU A 44 17.13 -1.07 -11.95
N LEU A 45 18.28 -0.74 -12.54
CA LEU A 45 19.30 -1.73 -12.89
C LEU A 45 19.86 -2.42 -11.66
N HIS A 46 20.13 -1.66 -10.59
CA HIS A 46 20.70 -2.16 -9.35
C HIS A 46 19.67 -2.55 -8.28
N ALA A 47 18.39 -2.67 -8.64
CA ALA A 47 17.34 -3.06 -7.69
C ALA A 47 17.59 -4.46 -7.11
N ASN A 48 18.12 -5.36 -7.94
CA ASN A 48 18.29 -6.79 -7.66
C ASN A 48 19.74 -7.22 -7.43
N ASP A 49 20.71 -6.33 -7.67
CA ASP A 49 22.14 -6.65 -7.64
C ASP A 49 22.70 -6.81 -6.22
N GLY A 50 21.84 -6.81 -5.19
CA GLY A 50 22.27 -6.88 -3.79
C GLY A 50 23.29 -5.78 -3.47
N ASP A 51 24.48 -6.21 -3.05
CA ASP A 51 25.57 -5.35 -2.60
C ASP A 51 26.60 -4.98 -3.69
N HIS A 52 26.36 -5.35 -4.94
CA HIS A 52 27.28 -5.12 -6.06
C HIS A 52 27.20 -3.70 -6.64
N ALA A 53 26.35 -2.81 -6.09
CA ALA A 53 26.37 -1.41 -6.45
C ALA A 53 27.67 -0.75 -5.94
N PRO A 54 28.30 0.14 -6.73
CA PRO A 54 29.42 0.96 -6.30
C PRO A 54 29.19 1.58 -4.91
N GLU A 55 30.24 1.59 -4.09
CA GLU A 55 30.18 1.90 -2.66
C GLU A 55 29.51 3.26 -2.37
N GLU A 56 29.77 4.24 -3.22
CA GLU A 56 29.22 5.60 -3.15
C GLU A 56 27.69 5.65 -3.26
N PHE A 57 27.09 4.76 -4.07
CA PHE A 57 25.65 4.75 -4.31
C PHE A 57 24.87 3.82 -3.37
N ARG A 58 25.55 2.89 -2.69
CA ARG A 58 24.92 1.99 -1.71
C ARG A 58 24.07 2.71 -0.64
N PRO A 59 24.57 3.74 0.06
CA PRO A 59 23.75 4.43 1.07
C PRO A 59 22.54 5.15 0.45
N LEU A 60 22.67 5.66 -0.78
CA LEU A 60 21.59 6.32 -1.50
C LEU A 60 20.49 5.33 -1.91
N LEU A 61 20.87 4.18 -2.47
CA LEU A 61 19.93 3.11 -2.84
C LEU A 61 19.24 2.52 -1.61
N TYR A 62 19.97 2.36 -0.50
CA TYR A 62 19.39 1.94 0.77
C TYR A 62 18.36 2.94 1.30
N ALA A 63 18.71 4.24 1.32
CA ALA A 63 17.79 5.30 1.74
C ALA A 63 16.54 5.37 0.85
N LEU A 64 16.69 5.20 -0.47
CA LEU A 64 15.58 5.13 -1.43
C LEU A 64 14.65 3.95 -1.11
N ARG A 65 15.20 2.75 -0.89
CA ARG A 65 14.43 1.56 -0.53
C ARG A 65 13.68 1.76 0.78
N GLN A 66 14.32 2.33 1.80
CA GLN A 66 13.66 2.66 3.06
C GLN A 66 12.53 3.67 2.88
N ALA A 67 12.74 4.72 2.07
CA ALA A 67 11.71 5.70 1.79
C ALA A 67 10.50 5.06 1.09
N GLN A 68 10.73 4.18 0.12
CA GLN A 68 9.69 3.42 -0.55
C GLN A 68 8.89 2.55 0.43
N MET A 69 9.56 1.87 1.37
CA MET A 69 8.90 1.08 2.43
C MET A 69 8.03 1.97 3.33
N ARG A 70 8.53 3.14 3.76
CA ARG A 70 7.73 4.10 4.55
C ARG A 70 6.53 4.63 3.78
N ILE A 71 6.69 4.90 2.48
CA ILE A 71 5.57 5.32 1.62
C ILE A 71 4.53 4.20 1.53
N ALA A 72 4.96 2.95 1.31
CA ALA A 72 4.06 1.80 1.26
C ALA A 72 3.30 1.61 2.59
N GLU A 73 4.00 1.74 3.72
CA GLU A 73 3.39 1.65 5.05
C GLU A 73 2.40 2.79 5.31
N ASN A 74 2.76 4.03 4.98
CA ASN A 74 1.85 5.17 5.13
C ASN A 74 0.61 5.02 4.24
N LYS A 75 0.78 4.54 3.00
CA LYS A 75 -0.35 4.24 2.11
C LYS A 75 -1.27 3.18 2.72
N ARG A 76 -0.70 2.10 3.25
CA ARG A 76 -1.46 1.07 3.95
C ARG A 76 -2.20 1.63 5.16
N ARG A 77 -1.53 2.45 5.97
CA ARG A 77 -2.16 3.10 7.13
C ARG A 77 -3.29 4.03 6.73
N ILE A 78 -3.17 4.75 5.61
CA ILE A 78 -4.27 5.56 5.06
C ILE A 78 -5.45 4.67 4.67
N GLU A 79 -5.22 3.51 4.05
CA GLU A 79 -6.28 2.56 3.71
C GLU A 79 -6.98 2.01 4.97
N ASP A 80 -6.20 1.62 5.97
CA ASP A 80 -6.72 1.11 7.25
C ASP A 80 -7.54 2.19 8.00
N LEU A 81 -7.06 3.44 8.00
CA LEU A 81 -7.78 4.58 8.59
C LEU A 81 -9.06 4.94 7.81
N LYS A 82 -9.11 4.66 6.50
CA LYS A 82 -10.33 4.75 5.69
C LYS A 82 -11.28 3.58 5.91
N GLY A 83 -10.91 2.60 6.75
CA GLY A 83 -11.72 1.42 7.03
C GLY A 83 -11.77 0.41 5.88
N LEU A 84 -10.87 0.50 4.90
CA LEU A 84 -10.81 -0.43 3.78
C LEU A 84 -10.25 -1.78 4.24
N VAL A 85 -10.87 -2.87 3.79
CA VAL A 85 -10.47 -4.25 4.06
C VAL A 85 -9.70 -4.80 2.86
N ARG A 86 -8.57 -5.47 3.11
CA ARG A 86 -7.79 -6.11 2.03
C ARG A 86 -8.42 -7.43 1.59
N CYS A 87 -8.60 -7.59 0.29
CA CYS A 87 -9.00 -8.86 -0.30
C CYS A 87 -7.95 -9.94 0.01
N PRO A 88 -8.33 -11.10 0.57
CA PRO A 88 -7.40 -12.17 0.89
C PRO A 88 -6.82 -12.88 -0.34
N ALA A 89 -7.47 -12.76 -1.51
CA ALA A 89 -7.03 -13.41 -2.74
C ALA A 89 -6.04 -12.54 -3.54
N CYS A 90 -6.29 -11.23 -3.66
CA CYS A 90 -5.48 -10.34 -4.51
C CYS A 90 -4.85 -9.15 -3.78
N GLY A 91 -5.12 -8.95 -2.49
CA GLY A 91 -4.53 -7.89 -1.67
C GLY A 91 -5.07 -6.48 -1.91
N THR A 92 -6.02 -6.29 -2.83
CA THR A 92 -6.64 -4.99 -3.12
C THR A 92 -7.48 -4.51 -1.93
N ALA A 93 -7.39 -3.22 -1.61
CA ALA A 93 -8.23 -2.56 -0.64
C ALA A 93 -9.67 -2.44 -1.17
N VAL A 94 -10.63 -2.93 -0.40
CA VAL A 94 -12.06 -3.03 -0.76
C VAL A 94 -12.86 -2.50 0.42
N GLU A 95 -14.00 -1.87 0.18
CA GLU A 95 -14.86 -1.39 1.26
C GLU A 95 -15.40 -2.55 2.12
N PRO A 96 -15.54 -2.37 3.44
CA PRO A 96 -15.86 -3.45 4.39
C PRO A 96 -17.22 -4.10 4.15
N GLU A 97 -18.14 -3.41 3.48
CA GLU A 97 -19.49 -3.89 3.16
C GLU A 97 -19.56 -4.64 1.82
N SER A 98 -18.50 -4.60 1.02
CA SER A 98 -18.48 -5.29 -0.27
C SER A 98 -18.41 -6.80 -0.06
N LEU A 99 -19.36 -7.54 -0.63
CA LEU A 99 -19.39 -9.01 -0.55
C LEU A 99 -18.34 -9.68 -1.43
N PHE A 100 -17.84 -8.98 -2.46
CA PHE A 100 -16.87 -9.47 -3.42
C PHE A 100 -15.82 -8.40 -3.70
N CYS A 101 -14.60 -8.82 -4.00
CA CYS A 101 -13.53 -7.93 -4.40
C CYS A 101 -13.78 -7.39 -5.82
N THR A 102 -13.76 -6.07 -5.97
CA THR A 102 -13.94 -5.38 -7.26
C THR A 102 -12.82 -5.65 -8.26
N ASN A 103 -11.65 -6.09 -7.80
CA ASN A 103 -10.51 -6.38 -8.67
C ASN A 103 -10.48 -7.85 -9.14
N CYS A 104 -10.59 -8.82 -8.21
CA CYS A 104 -10.42 -10.24 -8.55
C CYS A 104 -11.71 -11.08 -8.47
N GLY A 105 -12.83 -10.50 -8.04
CA GLY A 105 -14.11 -11.21 -7.87
C GLY A 105 -14.17 -12.16 -6.68
N ALA A 106 -13.10 -12.32 -5.90
CA ALA A 106 -13.08 -13.20 -4.74
C ALA A 106 -14.07 -12.70 -3.67
N GLN A 107 -14.73 -13.64 -2.98
CA GLN A 107 -15.65 -13.31 -1.90
C GLN A 107 -14.88 -12.69 -0.72
N MET A 108 -15.33 -11.52 -0.28
CA MET A 108 -14.73 -10.83 0.86
C MET A 108 -15.15 -11.50 2.17
N PRO A 109 -14.36 -11.41 3.24
CA PRO A 109 -14.77 -11.84 4.55
C PRO A 109 -16.06 -11.11 4.91
N ARG A 110 -17.18 -11.85 5.06
CA ARG A 110 -18.43 -11.23 5.51
C ARG A 110 -18.13 -10.49 6.81
N PRO A 111 -18.50 -9.20 6.96
CA PRO A 111 -18.53 -8.56 8.25
C PRO A 111 -19.54 -9.33 9.10
N GLN A 112 -19.06 -10.34 9.81
CA GLN A 112 -19.86 -11.04 10.79
C GLN A 112 -20.17 -10.01 11.88
N PRO A 113 -21.45 -9.75 12.20
CA PRO A 113 -21.73 -9.07 13.45
C PRO A 113 -21.03 -9.88 14.52
N GLN A 114 -20.14 -9.24 15.28
CA GLN A 114 -19.36 -9.88 16.34
C GLN A 114 -20.31 -10.69 17.20
N THR A 115 -20.37 -12.01 16.96
CA THR A 115 -21.14 -12.91 17.79
C THR A 115 -20.46 -12.84 19.14
N ALA A 116 -21.18 -12.27 20.10
CA ALA A 116 -20.80 -12.21 21.49
C ALA A 116 -20.20 -13.55 21.95
N PRO A 117 -19.22 -13.55 22.87
CA PRO A 117 -18.47 -14.74 23.28
C PRO A 117 -19.30 -15.84 24.00
N ASN A 118 -20.62 -15.77 24.02
CA ASN A 118 -21.48 -16.81 24.56
C ASN A 118 -21.86 -17.82 23.49
N ALA A 119 -20.92 -18.72 23.19
CA ALA A 119 -21.22 -19.97 22.53
C ALA A 119 -22.27 -20.76 23.37
N PRO A 120 -23.25 -21.41 22.74
CA PRO A 120 -24.21 -22.24 23.47
C PRO A 120 -23.54 -23.49 24.04
N SER A 121 -23.59 -23.66 25.37
CA SER A 121 -23.11 -24.86 26.04
C SER A 121 -24.02 -26.06 25.74
N PHE A 122 -23.44 -27.23 25.49
CA PHE A 122 -24.18 -28.48 25.24
C PHE A 122 -24.12 -29.39 26.47
N CYS A 123 -25.17 -30.17 26.70
CA CYS A 123 -25.23 -31.13 27.80
C CYS A 123 -24.24 -32.27 27.59
N SER A 124 -23.37 -32.50 28.57
CA SER A 124 -22.35 -33.55 28.55
C SER A 124 -22.93 -34.97 28.55
N HIS A 125 -24.19 -35.14 28.95
CA HIS A 125 -24.83 -36.45 29.08
C HIS A 125 -25.70 -36.82 27.87
N CYS A 126 -26.45 -35.87 27.29
CA CYS A 126 -27.38 -36.14 26.18
C CYS A 126 -27.12 -35.31 24.91
N GLY A 127 -26.17 -34.37 24.94
CA GLY A 127 -25.85 -33.51 23.79
C GLY A 127 -26.85 -32.38 23.50
N ALA A 128 -27.93 -32.24 24.28
CA ALA A 128 -28.92 -31.19 24.08
C ALA A 128 -28.35 -29.79 24.36
N LYS A 129 -28.82 -28.79 23.60
CA LYS A 129 -28.42 -27.38 23.76
C LYS A 129 -28.95 -26.84 25.10
N LEU A 130 -28.06 -26.41 25.98
CA LEU A 130 -28.42 -25.90 27.30
C LEU A 130 -28.75 -24.40 27.23
N HIS A 131 -29.75 -23.99 28.00
CA HIS A 131 -30.05 -22.57 28.19
C HIS A 131 -29.03 -21.96 29.17
N PRO A 132 -28.52 -20.74 28.92
CA PRO A 132 -27.42 -20.13 29.68
C PRO A 132 -27.63 -19.96 31.19
N GLU A 133 -28.83 -20.21 31.73
CA GLU A 133 -29.15 -20.15 33.17
C GLU A 133 -29.83 -21.42 33.72
N SER A 134 -29.87 -22.50 32.94
CA SER A 134 -30.52 -23.74 33.37
C SER A 134 -29.65 -24.52 34.36
N LYS A 135 -30.13 -24.69 35.61
CA LYS A 135 -29.47 -25.51 36.65
C LYS A 135 -29.48 -27.02 36.35
N PHE A 136 -30.37 -27.44 35.47
CA PHE A 136 -30.55 -28.82 35.02
C PHE A 136 -30.77 -28.84 33.50
N CYS A 137 -30.30 -29.89 32.84
CA CYS A 137 -30.61 -30.13 31.44
C CYS A 137 -32.11 -30.40 31.30
N THR A 138 -32.81 -29.58 30.51
CA THR A 138 -34.25 -29.73 30.25
C THR A 138 -34.59 -31.02 29.49
N SER A 139 -33.61 -31.67 28.87
CA SER A 139 -33.82 -32.89 28.07
C SER A 139 -33.51 -34.19 28.82
N CYS A 140 -32.57 -34.20 29.77
CA CYS A 140 -32.17 -35.43 30.46
C CYS A 140 -32.13 -35.32 32.00
N GLY A 141 -32.46 -34.16 32.57
CA GLY A 141 -32.53 -33.94 34.02
C GLY A 141 -31.18 -33.88 34.73
N THR A 142 -30.06 -34.10 34.04
CA THR A 142 -28.72 -34.04 34.64
C THR A 142 -28.40 -32.61 35.10
N PRO A 143 -27.89 -32.41 36.33
CA PRO A 143 -27.50 -31.09 36.80
C PRO A 143 -26.38 -30.53 35.92
N VAL A 144 -26.54 -29.30 35.48
CA VAL A 144 -25.50 -28.60 34.71
C VAL A 144 -24.54 -28.03 35.74
N PRO A 145 -23.23 -28.34 35.69
CA PRO A 145 -22.28 -27.71 36.58
C PRO A 145 -22.37 -26.19 36.40
N PRO A 146 -22.46 -25.40 37.49
CA PRO A 146 -22.57 -23.96 37.37
C PRO A 146 -21.38 -23.46 36.56
N VAL A 147 -21.67 -22.84 35.41
CA VAL A 147 -20.63 -22.11 34.67
C VAL A 147 -20.11 -21.07 35.66
N PRO A 148 -18.83 -21.10 36.04
CA PRO A 148 -18.27 -20.08 36.91
C PRO A 148 -18.64 -18.72 36.29
N PRO A 149 -19.12 -17.73 37.06
CA PRO A 149 -19.30 -16.39 36.51
C PRO A 149 -17.95 -16.01 35.90
N GLN A 150 -17.89 -15.97 34.57
CA GLN A 150 -16.74 -15.45 33.87
C GLN A 150 -16.69 -13.99 34.29
N GLN A 151 -15.75 -13.69 35.19
CA GLN A 151 -15.35 -12.33 35.44
C GLN A 151 -15.10 -11.70 34.08
N ALA A 152 -15.74 -10.55 33.82
CA ALA A 152 -15.36 -9.71 32.69
C ALA A 152 -13.83 -9.66 32.66
N PRO A 153 -13.18 -9.85 31.50
CA PRO A 153 -11.73 -9.77 31.45
C PRO A 153 -11.33 -8.46 32.11
N ALA A 154 -10.62 -8.55 33.24
CA ALA A 154 -10.00 -7.38 33.83
C ALA A 154 -9.24 -6.69 32.70
N PRO A 155 -9.36 -5.36 32.52
CA PRO A 155 -8.51 -4.67 31.56
C PRO A 155 -7.09 -5.09 31.89
N LYS A 156 -6.42 -5.76 30.94
CA LYS A 156 -5.00 -6.09 31.07
C LYS A 156 -4.34 -4.79 31.54
N PRO A 157 -3.62 -4.77 32.69
CA PRO A 157 -2.71 -3.68 32.96
C PRO A 157 -1.88 -3.53 31.69
N GLY A 158 -1.94 -2.34 31.09
CA GLY A 158 -1.05 -2.02 29.98
C GLY A 158 0.38 -2.39 30.42
N PRO A 159 1.24 -2.84 29.50
CA PRO A 159 2.59 -3.23 29.87
C PRO A 159 3.20 -2.06 30.64
N VAL A 160 3.49 -2.28 31.92
CA VAL A 160 4.36 -1.39 32.68
C VAL A 160 5.64 -1.35 31.85
N PRO A 161 6.12 -0.16 31.43
CA PRO A 161 7.33 -0.08 30.64
C PRO A 161 8.41 -0.80 31.41
N THR A 162 8.87 -1.92 30.86
CA THR A 162 10.05 -2.61 31.36
C THR A 162 11.18 -1.60 31.20
N PRO A 163 11.88 -1.20 32.27
CA PRO A 163 13.14 -0.49 32.07
C PRO A 163 13.98 -1.35 31.14
N GLY A 164 14.36 -0.78 29.99
CA GLY A 164 15.18 -1.50 29.02
C GLY A 164 16.42 -2.06 29.71
N PRO A 165 16.96 -3.20 29.23
CA PRO A 165 18.22 -3.70 29.77
C PRO A 165 19.24 -2.57 29.76
N ALA A 166 19.88 -2.31 30.91
CA ALA A 166 21.02 -1.41 30.96
C ALA A 166 22.04 -1.88 29.91
N PRO A 167 22.62 -0.98 29.10
CA PRO A 167 23.62 -1.36 28.12
C PRO A 167 24.73 -2.16 28.81
N ALA A 168 25.05 -3.33 28.28
CA ALA A 168 26.24 -4.06 28.70
C ALA A 168 27.45 -3.11 28.58
N PRO A 169 28.34 -3.03 29.58
CA PRO A 169 29.59 -2.30 29.44
C PRO A 169 30.30 -2.81 28.18
N GLY A 170 30.69 -1.90 27.30
CA GLY A 170 31.46 -2.24 26.11
C GLY A 170 32.75 -2.98 26.48
N PRO A 171 33.36 -3.75 25.57
CA PRO A 171 34.63 -4.39 25.85
C PRO A 171 35.65 -3.32 26.23
N THR A 172 36.28 -3.50 27.39
CA THR A 172 37.46 -2.75 27.80
C THR A 172 38.53 -2.90 26.72
N PRO A 173 39.03 -1.82 26.10
CA PRO A 173 40.17 -1.92 25.21
C PRO A 173 41.34 -2.57 25.97
N ALA A 174 41.90 -3.63 25.41
CA ALA A 174 43.14 -4.19 25.90
C ALA A 174 44.23 -3.11 25.82
N HIS A 175 44.88 -2.84 26.95
CA HIS A 175 46.04 -1.97 27.02
C HIS A 175 47.17 -2.54 26.16
N GLU A 176 47.48 -1.87 25.06
CA GLU A 176 48.78 -2.00 24.43
C GLU A 176 49.78 -1.12 25.21
N PRO A 177 50.98 -1.62 25.58
CA PRO A 177 51.95 -0.87 26.38
C PRO A 177 52.40 0.44 25.71
N ALA A 178 52.42 1.53 26.50
CA ALA A 178 52.83 2.85 26.05
C ALA A 178 54.29 2.88 25.53
N PRO A 179 54.57 3.51 24.37
CA PRO A 179 55.93 3.90 24.00
C PRO A 179 56.44 5.01 24.94
N ALA A 180 57.74 4.98 25.25
CA ALA A 180 58.38 5.99 26.09
C ALA A 180 58.21 7.42 25.53
N PRO A 181 57.92 8.44 26.37
CA PRO A 181 57.80 9.82 25.91
C PRO A 181 59.13 10.35 25.34
N GLY A 182 59.07 10.91 24.13
CA GLY A 182 60.14 11.76 23.58
C GLY A 182 60.17 13.14 24.25
N PRO A 183 61.21 13.96 24.01
CA PRO A 183 61.34 15.28 24.63
C PRO A 183 60.23 16.23 24.17
N ASP A 184 59.66 16.96 25.13
CA ASP A 184 58.57 17.94 24.96
C ASP A 184 58.96 19.08 24.00
N PRO A 185 58.22 19.30 22.88
CA PRO A 185 58.32 20.51 22.09
C PRO A 185 57.79 21.72 22.87
N ALA A 186 58.55 22.82 22.87
CA ALA A 186 58.15 24.07 23.52
C ALA A 186 56.78 24.56 23.02
N HIS A 187 55.89 24.89 23.96
CA HIS A 187 54.56 25.42 23.69
C HIS A 187 54.61 26.77 22.97
N GLU A 188 54.17 26.80 21.72
CA GLU A 188 53.73 28.04 21.05
C GLU A 188 52.41 28.52 21.71
N PRO A 189 52.24 29.82 21.99
CA PRO A 189 51.01 30.33 22.58
C PRO A 189 49.79 30.08 21.67
N ALA A 190 48.70 29.60 22.27
CA ALA A 190 47.45 29.35 21.56
C ALA A 190 46.91 30.63 20.89
N PRO A 191 46.45 30.57 19.62
CA PRO A 191 45.82 31.71 18.98
C PRO A 191 44.49 32.06 19.67
N ALA A 192 44.23 33.35 19.82
CA ALA A 192 43.02 33.86 20.47
C ALA A 192 41.74 33.33 19.79
N PRO A 193 40.67 33.03 20.54
CA PRO A 193 39.39 32.64 19.96
C PRO A 193 38.87 33.70 18.99
N GLY A 194 38.54 33.29 17.77
CA GLY A 194 37.91 34.16 16.78
C GLY A 194 36.54 34.67 17.23
N PRO A 195 36.05 35.78 16.66
CA PRO A 195 34.75 36.33 17.02
C PRO A 195 33.62 35.34 16.70
N ALA A 196 32.64 35.26 17.60
CA ALA A 196 31.46 34.42 17.44
C ALA A 196 30.67 34.83 16.17
N PRO A 197 30.15 33.88 15.37
CA PRO A 197 29.33 34.20 14.21
C PRO A 197 28.10 35.02 14.60
N ALA A 198 27.83 36.10 13.87
CA ALA A 198 26.63 36.90 14.06
C ALA A 198 25.36 36.03 13.84
N PRO A 199 24.29 36.24 14.64
CA PRO A 199 23.02 35.56 14.42
C PRO A 199 22.54 35.79 12.98
N GLY A 200 22.22 34.70 12.28
CA GLY A 200 21.68 34.76 10.93
C GLY A 200 20.35 35.54 10.88
N PRO A 201 19.99 36.12 9.73
CA PRO A 201 18.73 36.85 9.59
C PRO A 201 17.53 35.93 9.85
N ALA A 202 16.53 36.46 10.57
CA ALA A 202 15.29 35.76 10.87
C ALA A 202 14.58 35.37 9.55
N PRO A 203 13.96 34.17 9.48
CA PRO A 203 13.20 33.76 8.30
C PRO A 203 12.10 34.77 7.97
N ALA A 204 12.01 35.16 6.70
CA ALA A 204 10.94 36.03 6.23
C ALA A 204 9.56 35.37 6.45
N PRO A 205 8.52 36.14 6.81
CA PRO A 205 7.16 35.62 6.90
C PRO A 205 6.75 34.95 5.59
N GLY A 206 6.22 33.72 5.68
CA GLY A 206 5.71 32.99 4.52
C GLY A 206 4.57 33.75 3.83
N PRO A 207 4.30 33.47 2.54
CA PRO A 207 3.23 34.11 1.81
C PRO A 207 1.87 33.81 2.46
N ALA A 208 1.04 34.84 2.57
CA ALA A 208 -0.33 34.71 3.07
C ALA A 208 -1.12 33.71 2.20
N PRO A 209 -2.00 32.88 2.80
CA PRO A 209 -2.81 31.95 2.04
C PRO A 209 -3.71 32.71 1.06
N THR A 210 -3.59 32.39 -0.23
CA THR A 210 -4.52 32.86 -1.26
C THR A 210 -5.92 32.36 -0.95
N PRO A 211 -6.95 33.24 -0.96
CA PRO A 211 -8.34 32.82 -0.81
C PRO A 211 -8.68 31.73 -1.83
N GLY A 212 -9.28 30.64 -1.35
CA GLY A 212 -9.72 29.55 -2.20
C GLY A 212 -10.74 30.03 -3.24
N PRO A 213 -10.85 29.33 -4.39
CA PRO A 213 -11.82 29.70 -5.41
C PRO A 213 -13.24 29.66 -4.85
N ALA A 214 -14.05 30.65 -5.24
CA ALA A 214 -15.46 30.74 -4.87
C ALA A 214 -16.22 29.46 -5.30
N PRO A 215 -17.21 29.01 -4.51
CA PRO A 215 -17.98 27.82 -4.86
C PRO A 215 -18.68 28.02 -6.21
N VAL A 216 -18.47 27.06 -7.11
CA VAL A 216 -19.13 27.01 -8.42
C VAL A 216 -20.63 26.76 -8.19
N PRO A 217 -21.54 27.49 -8.87
CA PRO A 217 -22.97 27.25 -8.74
C PRO A 217 -23.34 25.81 -9.08
N GLU A 218 -24.24 25.23 -8.28
CA GLU A 218 -24.80 23.90 -8.50
C GLU A 218 -25.52 23.85 -9.87
N PRO A 219 -25.27 22.84 -10.73
CA PRO A 219 -25.94 22.74 -12.02
C PRO A 219 -27.45 22.53 -11.83
N ALA A 220 -28.26 23.25 -12.61
CA ALA A 220 -29.70 23.04 -12.65
C ALA A 220 -30.05 21.57 -12.98
N PRO A 221 -31.12 21.00 -12.39
CA PRO A 221 -31.53 19.63 -12.64
C PRO A 221 -31.80 19.42 -14.12
N THR A 222 -31.01 18.57 -14.76
CA THR A 222 -31.22 18.16 -16.14
C THR A 222 -32.31 17.11 -16.19
N HIS A 223 -33.31 17.33 -17.03
CA HIS A 223 -34.31 16.31 -17.35
C HIS A 223 -33.58 15.09 -17.93
N GLY A 224 -33.89 13.90 -17.39
CA GLY A 224 -33.26 12.64 -17.79
C GLY A 224 -33.36 12.41 -19.31
N PRO A 225 -32.44 11.61 -19.89
CA PRO A 225 -32.41 11.40 -21.32
C PRO A 225 -33.73 10.81 -21.82
N THR A 226 -34.29 11.43 -22.85
CA THR A 226 -35.34 10.84 -23.69
C THR A 226 -34.86 9.47 -24.19
N PRO A 227 -35.68 8.40 -24.08
CA PRO A 227 -35.33 7.09 -24.62
C PRO A 227 -35.00 7.20 -26.12
N ALA A 228 -33.87 6.62 -26.52
CA ALA A 228 -33.47 6.54 -27.92
C ALA A 228 -34.51 5.72 -28.72
N PRO A 229 -34.77 6.07 -30.00
CA PRO A 229 -35.67 5.29 -30.85
C PRO A 229 -35.11 3.87 -31.05
N GLU A 230 -36.02 2.91 -31.04
CA GLU A 230 -35.76 1.48 -31.25
C GLU A 230 -35.03 1.24 -32.59
N PRO A 231 -33.96 0.43 -32.64
CA PRO A 231 -33.23 0.17 -33.88
C PRO A 231 -34.11 -0.62 -34.87
N ALA A 232 -34.09 -0.20 -36.13
CA ALA A 232 -34.66 -0.98 -37.23
C ALA A 232 -34.02 -2.39 -37.32
N PRO A 233 -34.74 -3.42 -37.78
CA PRO A 233 -34.23 -4.80 -37.81
C PRO A 233 -32.97 -4.91 -38.68
N ALA A 234 -31.83 -5.16 -38.03
CA ALA A 234 -30.60 -5.48 -38.73
C ALA A 234 -30.70 -6.90 -39.30
N HIS A 235 -30.41 -7.03 -40.60
CA HIS A 235 -30.23 -8.30 -41.28
C HIS A 235 -29.20 -9.16 -40.53
N GLY A 236 -29.60 -10.40 -40.22
CA GLY A 236 -28.85 -11.29 -39.35
C GLY A 236 -27.42 -11.57 -39.84
N PRO A 237 -26.50 -11.90 -38.92
CA PRO A 237 -25.18 -12.35 -39.30
C PRO A 237 -25.28 -13.63 -40.13
N THR A 238 -24.59 -13.65 -41.26
CA THR A 238 -24.28 -14.86 -42.02
C THR A 238 -23.62 -15.89 -41.09
N PRO A 239 -24.03 -17.16 -41.14
CA PRO A 239 -23.48 -18.19 -40.25
C PRO A 239 -22.01 -18.43 -40.57
N VAL A 240 -21.16 -18.30 -39.55
CA VAL A 240 -19.77 -18.75 -39.55
C VAL A 240 -19.77 -20.28 -39.59
N PRO A 241 -18.92 -20.96 -40.38
CA PRO A 241 -18.92 -22.41 -40.45
C PRO A 241 -18.55 -23.03 -39.09
N ALA A 242 -19.37 -23.98 -38.64
CA ALA A 242 -19.07 -24.80 -37.47
C ALA A 242 -17.76 -25.60 -37.70
N PRO A 243 -16.90 -25.75 -36.67
CA PRO A 243 -15.78 -26.68 -36.76
C PRO A 243 -16.34 -28.11 -36.90
N ALA A 244 -15.82 -28.83 -37.89
CA ALA A 244 -16.13 -30.24 -38.15
C ALA A 244 -16.06 -31.06 -36.87
N SER A 245 -17.20 -31.59 -36.47
CA SER A 245 -17.32 -32.57 -35.40
C SER A 245 -16.78 -33.89 -35.91
N ASP A 246 -15.70 -34.36 -35.31
CA ASP A 246 -15.17 -35.71 -35.55
C ASP A 246 -16.25 -36.75 -35.20
N PRO A 247 -16.67 -37.63 -36.14
CA PRO A 247 -17.83 -38.51 -35.96
C PRO A 247 -17.61 -39.71 -35.02
N SER A 248 -16.54 -39.73 -34.22
CA SER A 248 -16.17 -40.91 -33.41
C SER A 248 -16.44 -40.78 -31.89
N GLN A 249 -17.10 -39.70 -31.43
CA GLN A 249 -17.31 -39.49 -29.99
C GLN A 249 -18.59 -40.16 -29.47
N ARG A 250 -18.46 -41.32 -28.82
CA ARG A 250 -19.57 -41.95 -28.06
C ARG A 250 -19.93 -41.08 -26.85
N LEU A 251 -21.17 -40.59 -26.78
CA LEU A 251 -21.64 -39.77 -25.66
C LEU A 251 -22.10 -40.65 -24.50
N CYS A 252 -21.81 -40.23 -23.26
CA CYS A 252 -22.30 -40.90 -22.07
C CYS A 252 -23.82 -40.72 -21.94
N PRO A 253 -24.63 -41.80 -21.81
CA PRO A 253 -26.08 -41.70 -21.74
C PRO A 253 -26.61 -41.06 -20.45
N ASN A 254 -25.76 -40.93 -19.42
CA ASN A 254 -26.16 -40.33 -18.13
C ASN A 254 -25.79 -38.84 -18.05
N CYS A 255 -24.60 -38.43 -18.49
CA CYS A 255 -24.13 -37.04 -18.32
C CYS A 255 -23.92 -36.26 -19.63
N GLY A 256 -24.13 -36.89 -20.80
CA GLY A 256 -24.05 -36.25 -22.11
C GLY A 256 -22.64 -35.83 -22.55
N LYS A 257 -21.59 -36.16 -21.79
CA LYS A 257 -20.20 -35.84 -22.16
C LYS A 257 -19.59 -36.90 -23.07
N PRO A 258 -18.68 -36.53 -23.98
CA PRO A 258 -17.99 -37.48 -24.84
C PRO A 258 -17.14 -38.44 -24.01
N ALA A 259 -17.31 -39.73 -24.25
CA ALA A 259 -16.52 -40.80 -23.68
C ALA A 259 -15.44 -41.23 -24.70
N PRO A 260 -14.17 -41.26 -24.29
CA PRO A 260 -13.09 -41.72 -25.16
C PRO A 260 -13.26 -43.22 -25.50
N GLU A 261 -12.97 -43.58 -26.74
CA GLU A 261 -13.11 -44.96 -27.23
C GLU A 261 -12.28 -45.95 -26.40
N GLY A 262 -12.88 -47.09 -26.03
CA GLY A 262 -12.22 -48.16 -25.26
C GLY A 262 -12.41 -48.08 -23.73
N THR A 263 -13.10 -47.07 -23.21
CA THR A 263 -13.37 -46.93 -21.77
C THR A 263 -14.68 -47.59 -21.34
N ARG A 264 -14.61 -48.50 -20.35
CA ARG A 264 -15.78 -49.22 -19.80
C ARG A 264 -16.64 -48.38 -18.86
N PHE A 265 -16.14 -47.23 -18.41
CA PHE A 265 -16.80 -46.35 -17.47
C PHE A 265 -16.57 -44.89 -17.87
N CYS A 266 -17.59 -44.05 -17.70
CA CYS A 266 -17.47 -42.62 -17.90
C CYS A 266 -16.50 -42.02 -16.88
N THR A 267 -15.45 -41.37 -17.35
CA THR A 267 -14.42 -40.72 -16.51
C THR A 267 -14.92 -39.51 -15.72
N LYS A 268 -16.17 -39.07 -15.96
CA LYS A 268 -16.77 -37.91 -15.27
C LYS A 268 -17.83 -38.29 -14.25
N CYS A 269 -18.75 -39.21 -14.58
CA CYS A 269 -19.83 -39.59 -13.66
C CYS A 269 -19.76 -41.05 -13.19
N GLY A 270 -18.74 -41.81 -13.61
CA GLY A 270 -18.54 -43.22 -13.20
C GLY A 270 -19.54 -44.22 -13.78
N THR A 271 -20.49 -43.76 -14.61
CA THR A 271 -21.50 -44.66 -15.20
C THR A 271 -20.85 -45.63 -16.17
N LYS A 272 -21.16 -46.92 -16.04
CA LYS A 272 -20.68 -47.97 -16.93
C LYS A 272 -21.24 -47.76 -18.35
N LEU A 273 -20.36 -47.74 -19.34
CA LEU A 273 -20.72 -47.60 -20.75
C LEU A 273 -20.79 -49.02 -21.33
N ALA A 274 -21.94 -49.37 -21.91
CA ALA A 274 -22.23 -50.70 -22.47
C ALA A 274 -21.55 -50.91 -23.83
#